data_AF-A0A2N9AZN9-F1
#
_entry.id   AF-A0A2N9AZN9-F1
#
_cell.length_a   1.000
_cell.length_b   1.000
_cell.length_c   1.000
_cell.angle_alpha   90.00
_cell.angle_beta   90.00
_cell.angle_gamma   90.00
#
_symmetry.space_group_name_H-M   'P 1'
#
loop_
_entity.id
_entity.type
_entity.pdbx_description
1 polymer ?
#
loop_
_entity_poly.entity_id
_entity_poly.type
_entity_poly.pdbx_seq_one_letter_code
_entity_poly.pdbx_strand_id
1 'polypeptide(L)'
;MSDAVQSGRVRQTGQTAKEQASATADQAQQAAGEVTATAVEQARTVAEEAREQAGTVVRDLRGRVTEETEEQARRAAGTLRQWADDLGGMAQKASGDSPARSLVTKAALKGHRAADYLENNGVGGLMEDLQGFARRRPGVFLSAATLAGVVVGRLAKAGTTGQPSQQQPVPDGEEGMVGVPEEAVRPDVPSYPGV
;
A
#
# COMPACT_ATOMS: atom_id res chain seq x y z
N MET A 1 -38.10 17.40 7.52
CA MET A 1 -37.33 18.68 7.48
C MET A 1 -35.82 18.51 7.69
N SER A 2 -35.32 17.37 8.19
CA SER A 2 -33.89 17.18 8.51
C SER A 2 -32.95 16.91 7.32
N ASP A 3 -33.46 16.36 6.21
CA ASP A 3 -32.66 15.97 5.03
C ASP A 3 -32.17 17.19 4.20
N ALA A 4 -32.98 18.25 4.13
CA ALA A 4 -32.65 19.49 3.43
C ALA A 4 -31.52 20.27 4.10
N VAL A 5 -31.43 20.21 5.44
CA VAL A 5 -30.38 20.88 6.22
C VAL A 5 -29.04 20.14 6.10
N GLN A 6 -29.07 18.80 6.02
CA GLN A 6 -27.86 17.99 5.86
C GLN A 6 -27.27 18.12 4.45
N SER A 7 -28.13 18.15 3.42
CA SER A 7 -27.72 18.41 2.03
C SER A 7 -27.14 19.83 1.83
N GLY A 8 -27.66 20.84 2.54
CA GLY A 8 -27.13 22.20 2.52
C GLY A 8 -25.72 22.29 3.12
N ARG A 9 -25.48 21.62 4.26
CA ARG A 9 -24.18 21.63 4.95
C ARG A 9 -23.08 20.91 4.17
N VAL A 10 -23.42 19.79 3.50
CA VAL A 10 -22.49 19.05 2.64
C VAL A 10 -22.13 19.85 1.38
N ARG A 11 -23.07 20.59 0.80
CA ARG A 11 -22.79 21.49 -0.34
C ARG A 11 -21.93 22.68 0.06
N GLN A 12 -22.20 23.29 1.21
CA GLN A 12 -21.42 24.40 1.74
C GLN A 12 -19.98 23.97 2.06
N THR A 13 -19.80 22.86 2.76
CA THR A 13 -18.46 22.30 3.02
C THR A 13 -17.73 21.89 1.74
N GLY A 14 -18.44 21.33 0.75
CA GLY A 14 -17.88 21.03 -0.56
C GLY A 14 -17.44 22.27 -1.35
N GLN A 15 -18.19 23.37 -1.26
CA GLN A 15 -17.84 24.65 -1.89
C GLN A 15 -16.62 25.29 -1.20
N THR A 16 -16.59 25.34 0.13
CA THR A 16 -15.44 25.86 0.88
C THR A 16 -14.18 25.05 0.64
N ALA A 17 -14.28 23.71 0.61
CA ALA A 17 -13.13 22.85 0.29
C ALA A 17 -12.63 23.06 -1.13
N LYS A 18 -13.54 23.29 -2.09
CA LYS A 18 -13.18 23.59 -3.48
C LYS A 18 -12.47 24.94 -3.60
N GLU A 19 -12.99 25.97 -2.94
CA GLU A 19 -12.39 27.32 -2.95
C GLU A 19 -10.99 27.32 -2.31
N GLN A 20 -10.82 26.63 -1.18
CA GLN A 20 -9.51 26.47 -0.54
C GLN A 20 -8.54 25.70 -1.43
N ALA A 21 -8.99 24.61 -2.06
CA ALA A 21 -8.17 23.84 -2.99
C ALA A 21 -7.77 24.66 -4.22
N SER A 22 -8.68 25.49 -4.76
CA SER A 22 -8.41 26.40 -5.87
C SER A 22 -7.37 27.47 -5.48
N ALA A 23 -7.53 28.12 -4.33
CA ALA A 23 -6.59 29.13 -3.86
C ALA A 23 -5.18 28.57 -3.64
N THR A 24 -5.07 27.36 -3.06
CA THR A 24 -3.79 26.67 -2.90
C THR A 24 -3.20 26.23 -4.25
N ALA A 25 -4.03 25.76 -5.18
CA ALA A 25 -3.57 25.40 -6.52
C ALA A 25 -3.02 26.61 -7.29
N ASP A 26 -3.68 27.77 -7.19
CA ASP A 26 -3.26 29.00 -7.84
C ASP A 26 -1.92 29.51 -7.26
N GLN A 27 -1.76 29.47 -5.92
CA GLN A 27 -0.48 29.79 -5.28
C GLN A 27 0.64 28.82 -5.68
N ALA A 28 0.35 27.52 -5.71
CA ALA A 28 1.31 26.51 -6.13
C ALA A 28 1.69 26.68 -7.60
N GLN A 29 0.75 27.06 -8.47
CA GLN A 29 0.99 27.31 -9.89
C GLN A 29 1.89 28.53 -10.12
N GLN A 30 1.68 29.61 -9.35
CA GLN A 30 2.53 30.80 -9.40
C GLN A 30 3.95 30.49 -8.91
N ALA A 31 4.10 29.79 -7.78
CA ALA A 31 5.41 29.40 -7.25
C ALA A 31 6.13 28.36 -8.15
N ALA A 32 5.38 27.45 -8.78
CA ALA A 32 5.96 26.45 -9.69
C ALA A 32 6.43 27.04 -11.01
N GLY A 33 5.81 28.14 -11.48
CA GLY A 33 6.15 28.80 -12.75
C GLY A 33 7.57 29.39 -12.79
N GLU A 34 8.15 29.74 -11.65
CA GLU A 34 9.51 30.29 -11.56
C GLU A 34 10.61 29.21 -11.48
N VAL A 35 10.26 28.00 -11.04
CA VAL A 35 11.23 26.90 -10.78
C VAL A 35 11.26 25.87 -11.93
N THR A 36 10.37 25.98 -12.92
CA THR A 36 10.10 24.89 -13.87
C THR A 36 11.15 24.70 -14.95
N ALA A 37 11.82 25.75 -15.43
CA ALA A 37 12.69 25.62 -16.61
C ALA A 37 13.94 24.76 -16.30
N THR A 38 14.73 25.15 -15.30
CA THR A 38 16.00 24.48 -14.96
C THR A 38 15.79 23.12 -14.28
N ALA A 39 14.77 23.00 -13.42
CA ALA A 39 14.50 21.75 -12.71
C ALA A 39 13.95 20.65 -13.64
N VAL A 40 13.14 21.00 -14.65
CA VAL A 40 12.65 20.03 -15.65
C VAL A 40 13.79 19.48 -16.49
N GLU A 41 14.78 20.30 -16.81
CA GLU A 41 15.93 19.88 -17.62
C GLU A 41 16.81 18.88 -16.86
N GLN A 42 17.10 19.14 -15.58
CA GLN A 42 17.81 18.20 -14.71
C GLN A 42 16.99 16.91 -14.46
N ALA A 43 15.68 17.04 -14.27
CA ALA A 43 14.80 15.89 -14.09
C ALA A 43 14.73 14.99 -15.33
N ARG A 44 14.87 15.55 -16.54
CA ARG A 44 14.93 14.76 -17.78
C ARG A 44 16.20 13.92 -17.83
N THR A 45 17.36 14.49 -17.50
CA THR A 45 18.64 13.75 -17.44
C THR A 45 18.57 12.60 -16.44
N VAL A 46 18.08 12.86 -15.22
CA VAL A 46 17.91 11.81 -14.20
C VAL A 46 16.88 10.77 -14.63
N ALA A 47 15.80 11.17 -15.30
CA ALA A 47 14.79 10.24 -15.80
C ALA A 47 15.30 9.34 -16.94
N GLU A 48 16.18 9.83 -17.81
CA GLU A 48 16.83 9.03 -18.86
C GLU A 48 17.77 8.00 -18.25
N GLU A 49 18.62 8.40 -17.31
CA GLU A 49 19.52 7.49 -16.61
C GLU A 49 18.74 6.43 -15.81
N ALA A 50 17.68 6.86 -15.11
CA ALA A 50 16.81 5.95 -14.37
C ALA A 50 16.06 4.97 -15.30
N ARG A 51 15.70 5.37 -16.52
CA ARG A 51 15.04 4.47 -17.51
C ARG A 51 15.98 3.38 -17.98
N GLU A 52 17.24 3.71 -18.24
CA GLU A 52 18.24 2.72 -18.63
C GLU A 52 18.48 1.70 -17.51
N GLN A 53 18.67 2.18 -16.28
CA GLN A 53 18.88 1.32 -15.12
C GLN A 53 17.65 0.47 -14.79
N ALA A 54 16.45 1.07 -14.78
CA ALA A 54 15.20 0.36 -14.53
C ALA A 54 14.87 -0.66 -15.63
N GLY A 55 15.20 -0.37 -16.89
CA GLY A 55 14.97 -1.29 -18.01
C GLY A 55 15.73 -2.61 -17.89
N THR A 56 16.96 -2.56 -17.37
CA THR A 56 17.76 -3.76 -17.09
C THR A 56 17.16 -4.55 -15.92
N VAL A 57 16.85 -3.87 -14.81
CA VAL A 57 16.22 -4.49 -13.63
C VAL A 57 14.89 -5.17 -13.99
N VAL A 58 14.04 -4.53 -14.80
CA VAL A 58 12.76 -5.11 -15.25
C VAL A 58 12.96 -6.32 -16.17
N ARG A 59 13.96 -6.30 -17.07
CA ARG A 59 14.29 -7.47 -17.90
C ARG A 59 14.76 -8.65 -17.06
N ASP A 60 15.64 -8.40 -16.10
CA ASP A 60 16.18 -9.43 -15.21
C ASP A 60 15.10 -9.99 -14.29
N LEU A 61 14.23 -9.13 -13.74
CA LEU A 61 13.04 -9.54 -12.99
C LEU A 61 12.09 -10.36 -13.86
N ARG A 62 11.81 -9.96 -15.10
CA ARG A 62 10.91 -10.70 -15.99
C ARG A 62 11.45 -12.09 -16.32
N GLY A 63 12.75 -12.22 -16.57
CA GLY A 63 13.40 -13.52 -16.79
C GLY A 63 13.24 -14.44 -15.58
N ARG A 64 13.60 -13.94 -14.39
CA ARG A 64 13.53 -14.70 -13.13
C ARG A 64 12.12 -15.03 -12.67
N VAL A 65 11.19 -14.07 -12.76
CA VAL A 65 9.78 -14.26 -12.39
C VAL A 65 9.13 -15.31 -13.25
N THR A 66 9.46 -15.39 -14.55
CA THR A 66 8.88 -16.39 -15.46
C THR A 66 9.40 -17.80 -15.18
N GLU A 67 10.65 -17.92 -14.69
CA GLU A 67 11.30 -19.21 -14.39
C GLU A 67 10.97 -19.76 -12.99
N GLU A 68 10.72 -18.91 -11.98
CA GLU A 68 10.44 -19.35 -10.60
C GLU A 68 8.95 -19.49 -10.24
N THR A 69 8.03 -19.20 -11.18
CA THR A 69 6.63 -18.95 -10.85
C THR A 69 5.82 -20.17 -10.36
N GLU A 70 6.10 -21.40 -10.78
CA GLU A 70 5.17 -22.51 -10.49
C GLU A 70 5.18 -22.98 -9.02
N GLU A 71 6.34 -23.02 -8.37
CA GLU A 71 6.45 -23.46 -6.97
C GLU A 71 6.06 -22.34 -5.99
N GLN A 72 6.42 -21.09 -6.32
CA GLN A 72 6.08 -19.94 -5.50
C GLN A 72 4.60 -19.57 -5.62
N ALA A 73 3.98 -19.75 -6.79
CA ALA A 73 2.53 -19.55 -6.97
C ALA A 73 1.71 -20.53 -6.14
N ARG A 74 2.13 -21.80 -6.02
CA ARG A 74 1.43 -22.79 -5.19
C ARG A 74 1.48 -22.44 -3.70
N ARG A 75 2.64 -21.97 -3.21
CA ARG A 75 2.79 -21.52 -1.82
C ARG A 75 1.99 -20.23 -1.55
N ALA A 76 2.02 -19.27 -2.48
CA ALA A 76 1.25 -18.04 -2.38
C ALA A 76 -0.27 -18.27 -2.43
N ALA A 77 -0.73 -19.19 -3.28
CA ALA A 77 -2.15 -19.55 -3.38
C ALA A 77 -2.69 -20.14 -2.07
N GLY A 78 -1.90 -20.95 -1.37
CA GLY A 78 -2.25 -21.47 -0.04
C GLY A 78 -2.45 -20.35 0.99
N THR A 79 -1.52 -19.39 1.04
CA THR A 79 -1.61 -18.23 1.94
C THR A 79 -2.80 -17.32 1.59
N LEU A 80 -3.05 -17.10 0.30
CA LEU A 80 -4.17 -16.27 -0.17
C LEU A 80 -5.52 -16.92 0.17
N ARG A 81 -5.62 -18.25 0.07
CA ARG A 81 -6.82 -19.01 0.42
C ARG A 81 -7.13 -18.86 1.90
N GLN A 82 -6.12 -19.01 2.75
CA GLN A 82 -6.27 -18.85 4.20
C GLN A 82 -6.77 -17.45 4.59
N TRP A 83 -6.21 -16.40 3.98
CA TRP A 83 -6.67 -15.03 4.20
C TRP A 83 -8.07 -14.77 3.68
N ALA A 84 -8.43 -15.36 2.53
CA ALA A 84 -9.77 -15.26 1.98
C ALA A 84 -10.81 -15.93 2.89
N ASP A 85 -10.47 -17.07 3.50
CA ASP A 85 -11.35 -17.77 4.44
C ASP A 85 -11.51 -16.96 5.75
N ASP A 86 -10.44 -16.33 6.25
CA ASP A 86 -10.48 -15.44 7.43
C ASP A 86 -11.27 -14.14 7.18
N LEU A 87 -11.07 -13.50 6.02
CA LEU A 87 -11.80 -12.31 5.59
C LEU A 87 -13.28 -12.64 5.34
N GLY A 88 -13.59 -13.81 4.78
CA GLY A 88 -14.95 -14.31 4.62
C GLY A 88 -15.67 -14.46 5.97
N GLY A 89 -14.97 -15.00 6.97
CA GLY A 89 -15.47 -15.10 8.35
C GLY A 89 -15.72 -13.76 9.04
N MET A 90 -14.89 -12.74 8.75
CA MET A 90 -15.10 -11.37 9.25
C MET A 90 -16.22 -10.64 8.50
N ALA A 91 -16.31 -10.81 7.18
CA ALA A 91 -17.33 -10.17 6.35
C ALA A 91 -18.74 -10.68 6.67
N GLN A 92 -18.89 -11.98 6.98
CA GLN A 92 -20.17 -12.54 7.45
C GLN A 92 -20.61 -11.95 8.81
N LYS A 93 -19.67 -11.45 9.62
CA LYS A 93 -19.94 -10.80 10.92
C LYS A 93 -20.09 -9.28 10.80
N ALA A 94 -19.62 -8.67 9.71
CA ALA A 94 -19.65 -7.22 9.48
C ALA A 94 -20.89 -6.79 8.67
N SER A 95 -22.07 -6.82 9.29
CA SER A 95 -23.33 -6.33 8.71
C SER A 95 -23.81 -5.01 9.32
N GLY A 96 -22.88 -4.14 9.74
CA GLY A 96 -23.19 -2.83 10.35
C GLY A 96 -23.24 -1.69 9.32
N ASP A 97 -24.35 -0.97 9.32
CA ASP A 97 -24.68 0.14 8.41
C ASP A 97 -23.66 1.29 8.51
N SER A 98 -22.92 1.57 7.44
CA SER A 98 -21.81 2.54 7.42
C SER A 98 -21.86 3.45 6.18
N PRO A 99 -21.45 4.73 6.29
CA PRO A 99 -21.30 5.67 5.16
C PRO A 99 -20.45 5.14 4.00
N ALA A 100 -19.57 4.17 4.28
CA ALA A 100 -18.80 3.44 3.29
C ALA A 100 -19.68 2.69 2.28
N ARG A 101 -20.89 2.26 2.66
CA ARG A 101 -21.85 1.59 1.78
C ARG A 101 -22.17 2.42 0.54
N SER A 102 -22.36 3.73 0.70
CA SER A 102 -22.66 4.63 -0.43
C SER A 102 -21.48 4.77 -1.41
N LEU A 103 -20.24 4.69 -0.91
CA LEU A 103 -19.03 4.68 -1.71
C LEU A 103 -18.82 3.32 -2.40
N VAL A 104 -19.06 2.23 -1.68
CA VAL A 104 -19.02 0.87 -2.22
C VAL A 104 -20.08 0.68 -3.30
N THR A 105 -21.30 1.20 -3.12
CA THR A 105 -22.35 1.16 -4.15
C THR A 105 -21.96 1.97 -5.40
N LYS A 106 -21.39 3.18 -5.23
CA LYS A 106 -20.89 3.97 -6.36
C LYS A 106 -19.70 3.31 -7.07
N ALA A 107 -18.83 2.65 -6.32
CA ALA A 107 -17.72 1.87 -6.86
C ALA A 107 -18.24 0.65 -7.62
N ALA A 108 -19.25 -0.06 -7.11
CA ALA A 108 -19.87 -1.21 -7.76
C ALA A 108 -20.50 -0.83 -9.10
N LEU A 109 -21.24 0.29 -9.18
CA LEU A 109 -21.80 0.79 -10.45
C LEU A 109 -20.70 1.15 -11.48
N LYS A 110 -19.58 1.71 -11.02
CA LYS A 110 -18.43 1.97 -11.91
C LYS A 110 -17.70 0.69 -12.32
N GLY A 111 -17.63 -0.28 -11.41
CA GLY A 111 -17.02 -1.59 -11.63
C GLY A 111 -17.74 -2.38 -12.71
N HIS A 112 -19.07 -2.32 -12.74
CA HIS A 112 -19.85 -2.99 -13.79
C HIS A 112 -19.50 -2.45 -15.19
N ARG A 113 -19.44 -1.13 -15.37
CA ARG A 113 -19.01 -0.52 -16.64
C ARG A 113 -17.55 -0.85 -17.00
N ALA A 114 -16.69 -0.97 -16.00
CA ALA A 114 -15.31 -1.37 -16.24
C ALA A 114 -15.22 -2.83 -16.68
N ALA A 115 -16.07 -3.71 -16.12
CA ALA A 115 -16.19 -5.10 -16.55
C ALA A 115 -16.73 -5.20 -17.98
N ASP A 116 -17.81 -4.47 -18.30
CA ASP A 116 -18.37 -4.43 -19.66
C ASP A 116 -17.35 -3.90 -20.69
N TYR A 117 -16.58 -2.86 -20.31
CA TYR A 117 -15.52 -2.32 -21.16
C TYR A 117 -14.39 -3.33 -21.36
N LEU A 118 -14.00 -4.05 -20.31
CA LEU A 118 -12.96 -5.08 -20.37
C LEU A 118 -13.42 -6.29 -21.20
N GLU A 119 -14.69 -6.67 -21.11
CA GLU A 119 -15.26 -7.75 -21.92
C GLU A 119 -15.29 -7.37 -23.41
N ASN A 120 -15.63 -6.12 -23.73
CA ASN A 120 -15.74 -5.69 -25.12
C ASN A 120 -14.40 -5.30 -25.78
N ASN A 121 -13.45 -4.73 -25.02
CA ASN A 121 -12.19 -4.17 -25.56
C ASN A 121 -10.94 -4.96 -25.12
N GLY A 122 -11.12 -5.92 -24.21
CA GLY A 122 -10.02 -6.70 -23.65
C GLY A 122 -9.02 -5.86 -22.85
N VAL A 123 -7.98 -6.54 -22.36
CA VAL A 123 -6.89 -5.90 -21.61
C VAL A 123 -6.07 -4.96 -22.51
N GLY A 124 -5.92 -5.31 -23.80
CA GLY A 124 -5.16 -4.51 -24.76
C GLY A 124 -5.73 -3.10 -24.94
N GLY A 125 -7.05 -3.00 -25.15
CA GLY A 125 -7.73 -1.71 -25.31
C GLY A 125 -7.66 -0.84 -24.05
N LEU A 126 -7.77 -1.45 -22.86
CA LEU A 126 -7.61 -0.73 -21.60
C LEU A 126 -6.20 -0.13 -21.43
N MET A 127 -5.16 -0.87 -21.82
CA MET A 127 -3.77 -0.38 -21.73
C MET A 127 -3.52 0.76 -22.70
N GLU A 128 -4.07 0.68 -23.91
CA GLU A 128 -3.97 1.72 -24.92
C GLU A 128 -4.69 3.01 -24.49
N ASP A 129 -5.87 2.89 -23.88
CA ASP A 129 -6.59 4.01 -23.29
C ASP A 129 -5.87 4.62 -22.09
N LEU A 130 -5.29 3.79 -21.21
CA LEU A 130 -4.44 4.24 -20.10
C LEU A 130 -3.20 4.97 -20.62
N GLN A 131 -2.56 4.46 -21.66
CA GLN A 131 -1.41 5.09 -22.31
C GLN A 131 -1.81 6.43 -22.95
N GLY A 132 -2.97 6.48 -23.61
CA GLY A 132 -3.54 7.71 -24.14
C GLY A 132 -3.83 8.74 -23.05
N PHE A 133 -4.38 8.32 -21.91
CA PHE A 133 -4.62 9.18 -20.76
C PHE A 133 -3.32 9.70 -20.15
N ALA A 134 -2.32 8.83 -19.97
CA ALA A 134 -1.01 9.20 -19.44
C ALA A 134 -0.30 10.25 -20.32
N ARG A 135 -0.38 10.09 -21.64
CA ARG A 135 0.17 11.06 -22.61
C ARG A 135 -0.57 12.40 -22.60
N ARG A 136 -1.90 12.39 -22.45
CA ARG A 136 -2.72 13.61 -22.45
C ARG A 136 -2.67 14.38 -21.12
N ARG A 137 -2.49 13.69 -20.00
CA ARG A 137 -2.49 14.29 -18.65
C ARG A 137 -1.36 13.72 -17.78
N PRO A 138 -0.08 14.02 -18.10
CA PRO A 138 1.06 13.44 -17.40
C PRO A 138 1.06 13.72 -15.88
N GLY A 139 0.67 14.92 -15.44
CA GLY A 139 0.64 15.26 -14.00
C GLY A 139 -0.38 14.47 -13.18
N VAL A 140 -1.59 14.24 -13.73
CA VAL A 140 -2.63 13.46 -13.05
C VAL A 140 -2.24 11.99 -13.00
N PHE A 141 -1.66 11.47 -14.09
CA PHE A 141 -1.20 10.09 -14.11
C PHE A 141 -0.07 9.85 -13.11
N LEU A 142 0.95 10.71 -13.06
CA LEU A 142 2.07 10.56 -12.15
C LEU A 142 1.63 10.64 -10.68
N SER A 143 0.78 11.61 -10.32
CA SER A 143 0.25 11.72 -8.96
C SER A 143 -0.59 10.50 -8.57
N ALA A 144 -1.45 10.02 -9.47
CA ALA A 144 -2.24 8.80 -9.24
C ALA A 144 -1.33 7.56 -9.12
N ALA A 145 -0.34 7.42 -9.99
CA ALA A 145 0.59 6.28 -9.99
C ALA A 145 1.46 6.26 -8.74
N THR A 146 1.92 7.42 -8.24
CA THR A 146 2.65 7.51 -6.97
C THR A 146 1.77 7.05 -5.81
N LEU A 147 0.53 7.56 -5.72
CA LEU A 147 -0.39 7.16 -4.65
C LEU A 147 -0.71 5.66 -4.70
N ALA A 148 -1.02 5.14 -5.90
CA ALA A 148 -1.28 3.73 -6.10
C ALA A 148 -0.04 2.87 -5.78
N GLY A 149 1.14 3.30 -6.23
CA GLY A 149 2.42 2.64 -5.98
C GLY A 149 2.79 2.58 -4.51
N VAL A 150 2.50 3.63 -3.72
CA VAL A 150 2.70 3.61 -2.25
C VAL A 150 1.80 2.59 -1.58
N VAL A 151 0.52 2.51 -1.98
CA VAL A 151 -0.42 1.52 -1.44
C VAL A 151 0.04 0.11 -1.78
N VAL A 152 0.31 -0.17 -3.05
CA VAL A 152 0.78 -1.48 -3.52
C VAL A 152 2.12 -1.84 -2.89
N GLY A 153 3.06 -0.91 -2.81
CA GLY A 153 4.39 -1.12 -2.23
C GLY A 153 4.36 -1.37 -0.72
N ARG A 154 3.46 -0.70 0.01
CA ARG A 154 3.24 -0.95 1.44
C ARG A 154 2.63 -2.34 1.66
N LEU A 155 1.70 -2.76 0.80
CA LEU A 155 1.09 -4.10 0.86
C LEU A 155 2.09 -5.20 0.49
N ALA A 156 2.90 -5.00 -0.54
CA ALA A 156 3.97 -5.94 -0.92
C ALA A 156 4.97 -6.11 0.23
N LYS A 157 5.36 -5.03 0.91
CA LYS A 157 6.27 -5.11 2.07
C LYS A 157 5.61 -5.76 3.29
N ALA A 158 4.33 -5.49 3.55
CA ALA A 158 3.59 -6.11 4.64
C ALA A 158 3.35 -7.61 4.42
N GLY A 159 3.12 -8.04 3.17
CA GLY A 159 2.99 -9.45 2.80
C GLY A 159 4.30 -10.25 2.97
N THR A 160 5.46 -9.60 2.88
CA THR A 160 6.77 -10.20 3.17
C THR A 160 7.07 -10.35 4.66
N THR A 161 6.42 -9.58 5.56
CA THR A 161 6.67 -9.63 7.02
C THR A 161 5.72 -10.58 7.77
N GLY A 162 4.82 -11.26 7.07
CA GLY A 162 3.84 -12.20 7.64
C GLY A 162 4.35 -13.61 7.86
N GLN A 163 5.46 -13.79 8.58
CA GLN A 163 5.67 -15.02 9.35
C GLN A 163 5.68 -14.63 10.83
N PRO A 164 4.55 -14.77 11.56
CA PRO A 164 4.67 -14.99 12.99
C PRO A 164 5.44 -16.29 13.12
N SER A 165 6.72 -16.19 13.48
CA SER A 165 7.43 -17.29 14.12
C SER A 165 6.48 -17.81 15.18
N GLN A 166 5.94 -19.01 14.96
CA GLN A 166 5.21 -19.72 16.00
C GLN A 166 6.20 -19.89 17.14
N GLN A 167 6.17 -18.96 18.10
CA GLN A 167 6.69 -19.18 19.43
C GLN A 167 5.88 -20.35 19.96
N GLN A 168 6.50 -21.53 19.85
CA GLN A 168 6.04 -22.73 20.52
C GLN A 168 5.77 -22.33 21.97
N PRO A 169 4.54 -22.54 22.48
CA PRO A 169 4.31 -22.53 23.91
C PRO A 169 5.24 -23.59 24.49
N VAL A 170 6.24 -23.16 25.25
CA VAL A 170 6.92 -24.06 26.18
C VAL A 170 5.83 -24.59 27.11
N PRO A 171 5.56 -25.90 27.14
CA PRO A 171 4.61 -26.42 28.10
C PRO A 171 5.23 -26.23 29.49
N ASP A 172 4.56 -25.42 30.31
CA ASP A 172 4.71 -25.44 31.76
C ASP A 172 4.34 -26.85 32.25
N GLY A 173 5.35 -27.71 32.32
CA GLY A 173 5.31 -29.00 32.99
C GLY A 173 5.94 -28.83 34.36
N GLU A 174 5.10 -28.55 35.35
CA GLU A 174 5.47 -28.60 36.75
C GLU A 174 5.86 -30.04 37.16
N GLU A 175 6.80 -30.11 38.11
CA GLU A 175 7.06 -31.20 39.05
C GLU A 175 7.97 -32.38 38.62
N GLY A 176 9.25 -32.24 39.01
CA GLY A 176 10.20 -33.32 39.20
C GLY A 176 11.25 -32.91 40.24
N MET A 177 10.87 -32.93 41.51
CA MET A 177 11.74 -32.71 42.66
C MET A 177 12.88 -33.75 42.67
N VAL A 178 14.14 -33.35 42.91
CA VAL A 178 15.16 -33.98 43.79
C VAL A 178 16.50 -33.24 43.63
N GLY A 179 17.01 -32.62 44.71
CA GLY A 179 18.42 -32.22 44.85
C GLY A 179 18.62 -30.98 45.73
N VAL A 180 18.88 -31.20 47.03
CA VAL A 180 19.01 -30.21 48.11
C VAL A 180 20.42 -29.52 48.14
N PRO A 181 20.75 -28.60 49.06
CA PRO A 181 21.47 -27.35 48.77
C PRO A 181 22.96 -27.38 49.14
N GLU A 182 23.83 -26.62 48.47
CA GLU A 182 25.20 -26.42 48.97
C GLU A 182 25.67 -24.98 48.74
N GLU A 183 25.42 -24.19 49.78
CA GLU A 183 26.40 -23.27 50.39
C GLU A 183 27.81 -23.31 49.80
N ALA A 184 28.28 -22.20 49.20
CA ALA A 184 29.65 -21.73 49.43
C ALA A 184 29.92 -20.34 48.82
N VAL A 185 30.08 -19.37 49.73
CA VAL A 185 31.24 -18.48 49.76
C VAL A 185 31.34 -17.40 48.67
N ARG A 186 30.89 -16.19 49.04
CA ARG A 186 31.56 -14.93 48.65
C ARG A 186 32.62 -14.63 49.72
N PRO A 187 33.85 -14.21 49.33
CA PRO A 187 34.37 -12.90 49.72
C PRO A 187 35.11 -12.24 48.53
N ASP A 188 34.87 -10.96 48.27
CA ASP A 188 35.63 -9.80 48.77
C ASP A 188 36.84 -9.42 47.87
N VAL A 189 36.67 -8.27 47.18
CA VAL A 189 37.58 -7.12 46.89
C VAL A 189 38.83 -7.26 45.98
N PRO A 190 39.37 -6.18 45.36
CA PRO A 190 39.11 -4.75 45.64
C PRO A 190 38.85 -3.80 44.45
N SER A 191 38.17 -2.69 44.77
CA SER A 191 38.25 -1.42 44.05
C SER A 191 39.61 -0.77 44.24
N TYR A 192 40.15 -0.11 43.21
CA TYR A 192 41.05 1.06 43.33
C TYR A 192 41.16 1.80 41.97
N PRO A 193 41.63 3.07 41.97
CA PRO A 193 40.97 4.16 41.26
C PRO A 193 41.87 4.86 40.23
N GLY A 194 41.25 5.79 39.47
CA GLY A 194 41.83 7.06 38.99
C GLY A 194 43.16 7.05 38.21
N VAL A 195 43.11 7.50 36.96
CA VAL A 195 43.53 8.84 36.52
C VAL A 195 42.92 9.14 35.15
#